data_AF-A0A355BWF8-F1
#
_entry.id   AF-A0A355BWF8-F1
#
_cell.length_a   1.000
_cell.length_b   1.000
_cell.length_c   1.000
_cell.angle_alpha   90.00
_cell.angle_beta   90.00
_cell.angle_gamma   90.00
#
_symmetry.space_group_name_H-M   'P 1'
#
loop_
_entity.id
_entity.type
_entity.pdbx_description
1 polymer ?
#
loop_
_entity_poly.entity_id
_entity_poly.type
_entity_poly.pdbx_seq_one_letter_code
_entity_poly.pdbx_strand_id
1 'polypeptide(L)'
;LAKKRGVEVHVDYFTPATAEKLRSTRERPKVIATSNTFNHIGDLHSFMKGIDIFLADDGFFVIEVPRAKEMIDNNLFENMYHEHVAQFSLLSIVKLGAFFGMEVVDVDRLPLIHGGSMRIFLSRKSQGIRGKPIVAEMLKDEADAGMLDKASYDRLAKRVDAIGAEIRKILGDFKKQGKKIAGYGASARGNTLVTYYGLGTDYLDFLVDKNPLKHGLYSPNLRIPIKPVEAIETEKPDVLFVLAWNFFDEIKNQQQAFLDRGGKFVAPLPTLRVVG
;
A
#
# COMPACT_ATOMS: atom_id res chain seq x y z
N LEU A 1 -6.77 20.26 9.45
CA LEU A 1 -5.72 19.91 10.43
C LEU A 1 -4.39 20.59 10.09
N ALA A 2 -3.85 20.44 8.88
CA ALA A 2 -2.56 21.06 8.46
C ALA A 2 -2.48 22.59 8.65
N LYS A 3 -3.50 23.36 8.21
CA LYS A 3 -3.55 24.83 8.43
C LYS A 3 -3.45 25.22 9.91
N LYS A 4 -4.03 24.43 10.83
CA LYS A 4 -3.94 24.68 12.27
C LYS A 4 -2.52 24.49 12.83
N ARG A 5 -1.63 23.84 12.07
CA ARG A 5 -0.22 23.61 12.41
C ARG A 5 0.72 24.58 11.68
N GLY A 6 0.20 25.65 11.07
CA GLY A 6 1.00 26.64 10.35
C GLY A 6 1.45 26.21 8.95
N VAL A 7 1.02 25.05 8.45
CA VAL A 7 1.28 24.63 7.08
C VAL A 7 0.34 25.37 6.14
N GLU A 8 0.91 26.06 5.16
CA GLU A 8 0.12 26.66 4.09
C GLU A 8 -0.47 25.57 3.20
N VAL A 9 -1.79 25.62 2.95
CA VAL A 9 -2.50 24.59 2.19
C VAL A 9 -3.36 25.22 1.12
N HIS A 10 -3.07 24.87 -0.13
CA HIS A 10 -3.96 25.07 -1.26
C HIS A 10 -4.91 23.88 -1.36
N VAL A 11 -6.22 24.11 -1.24
CA VAL A 11 -7.23 23.06 -1.29
C VAL A 11 -7.71 22.92 -2.73
N ASP A 12 -7.01 22.10 -3.50
CA ASP A 12 -7.30 21.81 -4.91
C ASP A 12 -6.60 20.50 -5.32
N TYR A 13 -7.01 19.92 -6.45
CA TYR A 13 -6.20 18.92 -7.15
C TYR A 13 -5.02 19.60 -7.85
N PHE A 14 -3.90 18.88 -7.97
CA PHE A 14 -2.75 19.40 -8.69
C PHE A 14 -2.91 19.14 -10.19
N THR A 15 -3.20 20.21 -10.93
CA THR A 15 -3.44 20.20 -12.38
C THR A 15 -2.57 21.27 -13.06
N PRO A 16 -2.48 21.30 -14.41
CA PRO A 16 -1.79 22.37 -15.13
C PRO A 16 -2.32 23.77 -14.79
N ALA A 17 -3.64 23.92 -14.64
CA ALA A 17 -4.25 25.21 -14.30
C ALA A 17 -3.85 25.67 -12.88
N THR A 18 -3.86 24.76 -11.92
CA THR A 18 -3.43 25.03 -10.54
C THR A 18 -1.92 25.32 -10.49
N ALA A 19 -1.11 24.60 -11.26
CA ALA A 19 0.32 24.84 -11.40
C ALA A 19 0.64 26.24 -11.95
N GLU A 20 -0.05 26.69 -13.00
CA GLU A 20 0.12 28.06 -13.53
C GLU A 20 -0.28 29.13 -12.53
N LYS A 21 -1.39 28.93 -11.82
CA LYS A 21 -1.84 29.84 -10.75
C LYS A 21 -0.84 29.93 -9.60
N LEU A 22 -0.21 28.81 -9.24
CA LEU A 22 0.85 28.80 -8.23
C LEU A 22 2.10 29.51 -8.75
N ARG A 23 2.50 29.28 -9.99
CA ARG A 23 3.64 29.93 -10.64
C ARG A 23 3.48 31.46 -10.77
N SER A 24 2.27 31.97 -10.94
CA SER A 24 2.03 33.42 -11.01
C SER A 24 2.11 34.13 -9.66
N THR A 25 2.04 33.37 -8.56
CA THR A 25 2.03 33.91 -7.19
C THR A 25 3.22 33.46 -6.35
N ARG A 26 4.06 32.57 -6.89
CA ARG A 26 5.21 31.97 -6.19
C ARG A 26 6.36 31.71 -7.14
N GLU A 27 7.56 31.70 -6.57
CA GLU A 27 8.72 31.14 -7.24
C GLU A 27 8.53 29.64 -7.52
N ARG A 28 9.12 29.19 -8.63
CA ARG A 28 9.14 27.77 -9.00
C ARG A 28 9.96 27.01 -7.95
N PRO A 29 9.39 25.99 -7.28
CA PRO A 29 10.09 25.25 -6.23
C PRO A 29 11.26 24.44 -6.77
N LYS A 30 12.33 24.33 -5.96
CA LYS A 30 13.45 23.41 -6.19
C LYS A 30 13.09 21.95 -5.95
N VAL A 31 12.05 21.68 -5.15
CA VAL A 31 11.56 20.32 -4.87
C VAL A 31 10.04 20.31 -4.92
N ILE A 32 9.48 19.40 -5.70
CA ILE A 32 8.09 18.97 -5.56
C ILE A 32 8.12 17.51 -5.12
N ALA A 33 7.38 17.16 -4.07
CA ALA A 33 7.39 15.81 -3.53
C ALA A 33 5.95 15.26 -3.38
N THR A 34 5.81 13.97 -3.61
CA THR A 34 4.60 13.20 -3.34
C THR A 34 4.95 11.92 -2.60
N SER A 35 4.21 11.63 -1.53
CA SER A 35 4.35 10.41 -0.74
C SER A 35 3.01 9.69 -0.66
N ASN A 36 2.93 8.51 -1.28
CA ASN A 36 1.72 7.67 -1.33
C ASN A 36 0.50 8.42 -1.88
N THR A 37 0.73 9.32 -2.85
CA THR A 37 -0.35 10.00 -3.60
C THR A 37 -0.27 9.68 -5.08
N PHE A 38 0.93 9.45 -5.63
CA PHE A 38 1.12 9.28 -7.06
C PHE A 38 0.31 8.12 -7.65
N ASN A 39 0.18 7.01 -6.91
CA ASN A 39 -0.64 5.83 -7.23
C ASN A 39 -2.16 6.06 -7.10
N HIS A 40 -2.60 7.23 -6.62
CA HIS A 40 -4.00 7.64 -6.51
C HIS A 40 -4.45 8.58 -7.65
N ILE A 41 -3.54 8.97 -8.53
CA ILE A 41 -3.83 9.95 -9.58
C ILE A 41 -4.26 9.22 -10.84
N GLY A 42 -5.53 9.42 -11.25
CA GLY A 42 -6.06 8.83 -12.48
C GLY A 42 -5.42 9.41 -13.75
N ASP A 43 -5.38 10.74 -13.88
CA ASP A 43 -4.76 11.42 -15.02
C ASP A 43 -3.32 11.85 -14.69
N LEU A 44 -2.40 10.88 -14.78
CA LEU A 44 -0.98 11.11 -14.53
C LEU A 44 -0.35 12.08 -15.54
N HIS A 45 -0.83 12.13 -16.78
CA HIS A 45 -0.24 13.01 -17.78
C HIS A 45 -0.57 14.48 -17.47
N SER A 46 -1.81 14.76 -17.07
CA SER A 46 -2.19 16.11 -16.62
C SER A 46 -1.42 16.52 -15.36
N PHE A 47 -1.28 15.61 -14.38
CA PHE A 47 -0.47 15.88 -13.19
C PHE A 47 0.99 16.19 -13.54
N MET A 48 1.63 15.36 -14.37
CA MET A 48 3.02 15.55 -14.81
C MET A 48 3.22 16.84 -15.63
N LYS A 49 2.23 17.26 -16.44
CA LYS A 49 2.25 18.60 -17.07
C LYS A 49 2.27 19.72 -16.02
N GLY A 50 1.51 19.57 -14.93
CA GLY A 50 1.57 20.49 -13.80
C GLY A 50 2.95 20.53 -13.15
N ILE A 51 3.61 19.38 -13.02
CA ILE A 51 4.99 19.30 -12.49
C ILE A 51 5.94 20.04 -13.42
N ASP A 52 5.83 19.83 -14.73
CA ASP A 52 6.66 20.48 -15.74
C ASP A 52 6.53 22.01 -15.69
N ILE A 53 5.30 22.53 -15.53
CA ILE A 53 5.01 23.97 -15.41
C ILE A 53 5.65 24.56 -14.14
N PHE A 54 5.47 23.89 -12.99
CA PHE A 54 5.76 24.52 -11.71
C PHE A 54 7.17 24.24 -11.18
N LEU A 55 7.74 23.06 -11.41
CA LEU A 55 9.08 22.70 -10.93
C LEU A 55 10.15 23.59 -11.56
N ALA A 56 11.12 24.08 -10.79
CA ALA A 56 12.27 24.84 -11.30
C ALA A 56 13.10 24.07 -12.33
N ASP A 57 13.90 24.78 -13.14
CA ASP A 57 14.72 24.14 -14.18
C ASP A 57 15.85 23.28 -13.60
N ASP A 58 16.37 23.68 -12.43
CA ASP A 58 17.33 22.95 -11.60
C ASP A 58 16.66 22.22 -10.41
N GLY A 59 15.36 21.97 -10.50
CA GLY A 59 14.58 21.31 -9.46
C GLY A 59 14.53 19.78 -9.57
N PHE A 60 14.06 19.14 -8.50
CA PHE A 60 13.81 17.71 -8.40
C PHE A 60 12.33 17.42 -8.15
N PHE A 61 11.79 16.44 -8.86
CA PHE A 61 10.52 15.83 -8.55
C PHE A 61 10.75 14.50 -7.81
N VAL A 62 10.20 14.39 -6.60
CA VAL A 62 10.41 13.24 -5.71
C VAL A 62 9.12 12.47 -5.54
N ILE A 63 9.15 11.18 -5.85
CA ILE A 63 8.00 10.28 -5.77
C ILE A 63 8.29 9.19 -4.75
N GLU A 64 7.42 8.98 -3.78
CA GLU A 64 7.41 7.77 -2.95
C GLU A 64 6.12 6.99 -3.18
N VAL A 65 6.27 5.73 -3.58
CA VAL A 65 5.17 4.79 -3.85
C VAL A 65 5.55 3.37 -3.45
N PRO A 66 4.56 2.51 -3.14
CA PRO A 66 4.78 1.06 -3.06
C PRO A 66 5.41 0.55 -4.34
N ARG A 67 6.40 -0.35 -4.23
CA ARG A 67 7.10 -0.89 -5.39
C ARG A 67 6.33 -2.11 -5.93
N ALA A 68 5.90 -2.04 -7.19
CA ALA A 68 5.07 -3.09 -7.79
C ALA A 68 5.73 -4.48 -7.84
N LYS A 69 7.08 -4.56 -7.82
CA LYS A 69 7.80 -5.83 -7.70
C LYS A 69 7.39 -6.60 -6.44
N GLU A 70 7.17 -5.91 -5.33
CA GLU A 70 6.82 -6.54 -4.05
C GLU A 70 5.47 -7.26 -4.14
N MET A 71 4.53 -6.76 -4.94
CA MET A 71 3.27 -7.45 -5.21
C MET A 71 3.50 -8.81 -5.88
N ILE A 72 4.42 -8.88 -6.83
CA ILE A 72 4.76 -10.12 -7.53
C ILE A 72 5.46 -11.07 -6.56
N ASP A 73 6.48 -10.62 -5.84
CA ASP A 73 7.30 -11.51 -5.02
C ASP A 73 6.56 -12.01 -3.77
N ASN A 74 5.72 -11.15 -3.17
CA ASN A 74 5.17 -11.36 -1.84
C ASN A 74 3.64 -11.57 -1.82
N ASN A 75 3.02 -11.75 -2.99
CA ASN A 75 1.58 -11.93 -3.15
C ASN A 75 0.74 -10.76 -2.60
N LEU A 76 1.24 -9.52 -2.70
CA LEU A 76 0.59 -8.35 -2.10
C LEU A 76 -0.56 -7.78 -2.96
N PHE A 77 -1.45 -8.66 -3.43
CA PHE A 77 -2.57 -8.31 -4.32
C PHE A 77 -3.57 -7.37 -3.65
N GLU A 78 -3.61 -7.34 -2.31
CA GLU A 78 -4.48 -6.46 -1.53
C GLU A 78 -4.12 -4.98 -1.68
N ASN A 79 -2.94 -4.66 -2.23
CA ASN A 79 -2.59 -3.30 -2.66
C ASN A 79 -3.38 -2.84 -3.90
N MET A 80 -4.16 -3.71 -4.55
CA MET A 80 -5.05 -3.37 -5.66
C MET A 80 -6.45 -3.04 -5.13
N TYR A 81 -6.74 -1.75 -4.95
CA TYR A 81 -8.06 -1.26 -4.55
C TYR A 81 -8.34 0.09 -5.22
N HIS A 82 -9.59 0.56 -5.14
CA HIS A 82 -10.07 1.71 -5.93
C HIS A 82 -9.22 2.98 -5.82
N GLU A 83 -8.65 3.27 -4.64
CA GLU A 83 -7.80 4.45 -4.48
C GLU A 83 -6.41 4.24 -5.11
N HIS A 84 -5.94 2.99 -5.26
CA HIS A 84 -4.69 2.65 -5.94
C HIS A 84 -4.95 2.36 -7.42
N VAL A 85 -5.12 3.42 -8.20
CA VAL A 85 -5.40 3.32 -9.64
C VAL A 85 -4.21 2.82 -10.46
N ALA A 86 -2.98 2.90 -9.92
CA ALA A 86 -1.76 2.43 -10.57
C ALA A 86 -0.85 1.68 -9.58
N GLN A 87 -0.12 0.68 -10.10
CA GLN A 87 0.96 -0.02 -9.38
C GLN A 87 2.27 0.28 -10.10
N PHE A 88 3.18 1.02 -9.46
CA PHE A 88 4.37 1.53 -10.13
C PHE A 88 5.60 0.65 -9.96
N SER A 89 6.25 0.37 -11.09
CA SER A 89 7.63 -0.10 -11.16
C SER A 89 8.57 1.06 -11.49
N LEU A 90 9.85 0.94 -11.14
CA LEU A 90 10.87 1.89 -11.57
C LEU A 90 10.94 1.93 -13.11
N LEU A 91 10.78 0.79 -13.78
CA LEU A 91 10.67 0.68 -15.25
C LEU A 91 9.58 1.62 -15.81
N SER A 92 8.40 1.64 -15.18
CA SER A 92 7.27 2.48 -15.62
C SER A 92 7.53 3.97 -15.36
N ILE A 93 8.16 4.31 -14.24
CA ILE A 93 8.43 5.70 -13.86
C ILE A 93 9.55 6.31 -14.71
N VAL A 94 10.57 5.53 -15.06
CA VAL A 94 11.60 5.97 -16.03
C VAL A 94 10.95 6.32 -17.37
N LYS A 95 10.04 5.48 -17.86
CA LYS A 95 9.33 5.72 -19.12
C LYS A 95 8.44 6.97 -19.05
N LEU A 96 7.70 7.15 -17.95
CA LEU A 96 6.86 8.33 -17.72
C LEU A 96 7.71 9.61 -17.62
N GLY A 97 8.79 9.58 -16.85
CA GLY A 97 9.71 10.72 -16.70
C GLY A 97 10.30 11.15 -18.05
N ALA A 98 10.79 10.18 -18.83
CA ALA A 98 11.37 10.44 -20.15
C ALA A 98 10.38 11.12 -21.11
N PHE A 99 9.09 10.77 -21.04
CA PHE A 99 8.04 11.41 -21.83
C PHE A 99 7.91 12.92 -21.53
N PHE A 100 8.22 13.34 -20.29
CA PHE A 100 8.18 14.73 -19.83
C PHE A 100 9.58 15.39 -19.79
N GLY A 101 10.57 14.83 -20.50
CA GLY A 101 11.93 15.39 -20.54
C GLY A 101 12.68 15.32 -19.20
N MET A 102 12.27 14.39 -18.33
CA MET A 102 12.92 14.11 -17.05
C MET A 102 13.62 12.76 -17.05
N GLU A 103 14.63 12.62 -16.20
CA GLU A 103 15.39 11.38 -16.01
C GLU A 103 15.41 11.04 -14.52
N VAL A 104 15.33 9.74 -14.21
CA VAL A 104 15.53 9.26 -12.84
C VAL A 104 17.03 9.27 -12.54
N VAL A 105 17.42 10.02 -11.52
CA VAL A 105 18.83 10.21 -11.15
C VAL A 105 19.22 9.50 -9.86
N ASP A 106 18.24 9.17 -9.02
CA ASP A 106 18.46 8.43 -7.78
C ASP A 106 17.21 7.67 -7.36
N VAL A 107 17.39 6.65 -6.52
CA VAL A 107 16.30 5.88 -5.92
C VAL A 107 16.73 5.25 -4.58
N ASP A 108 15.87 5.37 -3.58
CA ASP A 108 16.00 4.68 -2.28
C ASP A 108 15.05 3.47 -2.22
N ARG A 109 15.55 2.36 -1.66
CA ARG A 109 14.73 1.21 -1.26
C ARG A 109 14.16 1.47 0.14
N LEU A 110 12.86 1.31 0.32
CA LEU A 110 12.15 1.51 1.59
C LEU A 110 11.42 0.22 2.03
N PRO A 111 12.15 -0.83 2.47
CA PRO A 111 11.58 -2.17 2.66
C PRO A 111 10.53 -2.24 3.78
N LEU A 112 10.63 -1.38 4.81
CA LEU A 112 9.73 -1.39 5.96
C LEU A 112 8.44 -0.60 5.76
N ILE A 113 8.36 0.18 4.67
CA ILE A 113 7.23 1.07 4.42
C ILE A 113 6.25 0.34 3.49
N HIS A 114 5.00 0.18 3.93
CA HIS A 114 3.90 -0.41 3.17
C HIS A 114 4.11 -1.83 2.60
N GLY A 115 5.07 -2.60 3.11
CA GLY A 115 5.44 -3.93 2.56
C GLY A 115 6.49 -3.85 1.46
N GLY A 116 7.13 -2.69 1.30
CA GLY A 116 8.20 -2.40 0.36
C GLY A 116 7.80 -1.26 -0.57
N SER A 117 8.43 -0.11 -0.36
CA SER A 117 8.29 1.09 -1.20
C SER A 117 9.61 1.48 -1.83
N MET A 118 9.55 2.45 -2.74
CA MET A 118 10.72 3.14 -3.29
C MET A 118 10.49 4.65 -3.26
N ARG A 119 11.57 5.40 -3.09
CA ARG A 119 11.58 6.85 -3.25
C ARG A 119 12.47 7.21 -4.42
N ILE A 120 11.93 7.93 -5.39
CA ILE A 120 12.52 8.12 -6.72
C ILE A 120 12.74 9.61 -6.92
N PHE A 121 13.92 9.96 -7.40
CA PHE A 121 14.31 11.34 -7.66
C PHE A 121 14.43 11.54 -9.16
N LEU A 122 13.59 12.42 -9.70
CA LEU A 122 13.61 12.82 -11.10
C LEU A 122 14.17 14.24 -11.22
N SER A 123 15.04 14.48 -12.19
CA SER A 123 15.49 15.81 -12.59
C SER A 123 15.21 16.04 -14.06
N ARG A 124 15.24 17.30 -14.50
CA ARG A 124 15.18 17.59 -15.93
C ARG A 124 16.42 17.05 -16.62
N LYS A 125 16.24 16.46 -17.81
CA LYS A 125 17.35 15.94 -18.63
C LYS A 125 18.39 17.02 -18.96
N SER A 126 17.94 18.27 -19.15
CA SER A 126 18.82 19.41 -19.43
C SER A 126 19.81 19.74 -18.31
N GLN A 127 19.58 19.28 -17.07
CA GLN A 127 20.54 19.44 -15.98
C GLN A 127 21.78 18.54 -16.14
N GLY A 128 21.71 17.49 -16.97
CA GLY A 128 22.85 16.60 -17.22
C GLY A 128 23.34 15.84 -15.99
N ILE A 129 22.48 15.62 -14.99
CA ILE A 129 22.83 14.88 -13.78
C ILE A 129 23.04 13.41 -14.12
N ARG A 130 24.22 12.90 -13.78
CA ARG A 130 24.51 11.47 -13.91
C ARG A 130 23.72 10.66 -12.89
N GLY A 131 22.91 9.72 -13.36
CA GLY A 131 22.17 8.80 -12.48
C GLY A 131 23.09 7.94 -11.62
N LYS A 132 22.70 7.71 -10.36
CA LYS A 132 23.43 6.84 -9.42
C LYS A 132 23.35 5.36 -9.86
N PRO A 133 24.37 4.53 -9.53
CA PRO A 133 24.39 3.11 -9.90
C PRO A 133 23.16 2.31 -9.46
N ILE A 134 22.56 2.68 -8.31
CA ILE A 134 21.37 2.02 -7.76
C ILE A 134 20.17 2.05 -8.71
N VAL A 135 20.06 3.07 -9.58
CA VAL A 135 18.99 3.15 -10.59
C VAL A 135 19.11 1.98 -11.57
N ALA A 136 20.30 1.74 -12.11
CA ALA A 136 20.54 0.63 -13.03
C ALA A 136 20.38 -0.73 -12.35
N GLU A 137 20.84 -0.86 -11.11
CA GLU A 137 20.66 -2.07 -10.29
C GLU A 137 19.16 -2.39 -10.09
N MET A 138 18.37 -1.41 -9.66
CA MET A 138 16.93 -1.62 -9.41
C MET A 138 16.15 -1.88 -10.70
N LEU A 139 16.51 -1.26 -11.82
CA LEU A 139 15.91 -1.55 -13.13
C LEU A 139 16.20 -2.99 -13.57
N LYS A 140 17.44 -3.47 -13.36
CA LYS A 140 17.81 -4.86 -13.64
C LYS A 140 17.06 -5.83 -12.73
N ASP A 141 16.97 -5.54 -11.43
CA ASP A 141 16.20 -6.33 -10.45
C ASP A 141 14.71 -6.47 -10.85
N GLU A 142 14.09 -5.40 -11.36
CA GLU A 142 12.71 -5.46 -11.86
C GLU A 142 12.59 -6.25 -13.18
N ALA A 143 13.53 -6.09 -14.10
CA ALA A 143 13.54 -6.83 -15.36
C ALA A 143 13.74 -8.34 -15.12
N ASP A 144 14.70 -8.70 -14.28
CA ASP A 144 15.01 -10.10 -13.93
C ASP A 144 13.86 -10.79 -13.17
N ALA A 145 13.04 -10.01 -12.46
CA ALA A 145 11.81 -10.50 -11.83
C ALA A 145 10.67 -10.79 -12.82
N GLY A 146 10.89 -10.52 -14.12
CA GLY A 146 9.93 -10.77 -15.18
C GLY A 146 8.74 -9.82 -15.15
N MET A 147 8.92 -8.57 -14.68
CA MET A 147 7.85 -7.56 -14.62
C MET A 147 7.33 -7.15 -16.01
N LEU A 148 8.07 -7.45 -17.07
CA LEU A 148 7.64 -7.21 -18.45
C LEU A 148 6.94 -8.43 -19.07
N ASP A 149 6.89 -9.55 -18.35
CA ASP A 149 6.39 -10.83 -18.87
C ASP A 149 5.01 -11.16 -18.31
N LYS A 150 4.05 -11.41 -19.21
CA LYS A 150 2.68 -11.87 -18.83
C LYS A 150 2.72 -13.10 -17.90
N ALA A 151 3.64 -14.03 -18.16
CA ALA A 151 3.74 -15.27 -17.39
C ALA A 151 4.01 -15.04 -15.89
N SER A 152 4.67 -13.94 -15.52
CA SER A 152 4.92 -13.58 -14.11
C SER A 152 3.63 -13.25 -13.37
N TYR A 153 2.72 -12.53 -14.03
CA TYR A 153 1.40 -12.20 -13.49
C TYR A 153 0.47 -13.42 -13.45
N ASP A 154 0.54 -14.30 -14.45
CA ASP A 154 -0.21 -15.57 -14.44
C ASP A 154 0.22 -16.46 -13.25
N ARG A 155 1.52 -16.49 -12.91
CA ARG A 155 2.04 -17.20 -11.73
C ARG A 155 1.56 -16.54 -10.43
N LEU A 156 1.57 -15.21 -10.35
CA LEU A 156 1.05 -14.47 -9.20
C LEU A 156 -0.43 -14.82 -8.95
N ALA A 157 -1.27 -14.75 -9.98
CA ALA A 157 -2.69 -15.08 -9.86
C ALA A 157 -2.91 -16.49 -9.28
N LYS A 158 -2.19 -17.50 -9.78
CA LYS A 158 -2.25 -18.87 -9.25
C LYS A 158 -1.84 -18.96 -7.78
N ARG A 159 -0.81 -18.23 -7.36
CA ARG A 159 -0.37 -18.20 -5.94
C ARG A 159 -1.40 -17.53 -5.04
N VAL A 160 -1.99 -16.44 -5.51
CA VAL A 160 -3.08 -15.73 -4.80
C VAL A 160 -4.28 -16.66 -4.62
N ASP A 161 -4.70 -17.37 -5.66
CA ASP A 161 -5.80 -18.35 -5.57
C ASP A 161 -5.50 -19.48 -4.58
N ALA A 162 -4.27 -20.01 -4.62
CA ALA A 162 -3.83 -21.08 -3.72
C ALA A 162 -3.85 -20.64 -2.25
N ILE A 163 -3.28 -19.46 -1.93
CA ILE A 163 -3.31 -18.90 -0.57
C ILE A 163 -4.75 -18.65 -0.11
N GLY A 164 -5.61 -18.15 -0.99
CA GLY A 164 -7.04 -17.97 -0.69
C GLY A 164 -7.75 -19.27 -0.32
N ALA A 165 -7.47 -20.35 -1.05
CA ALA A 165 -8.03 -21.66 -0.74
C ALA A 165 -7.54 -22.19 0.62
N GLU A 166 -6.25 -22.03 0.92
CA GLU A 166 -5.67 -22.41 2.21
C GLU A 166 -6.26 -21.60 3.38
N ILE A 167 -6.39 -20.27 3.23
CA ILE A 167 -6.99 -19.40 4.25
C ILE A 167 -8.43 -19.83 4.54
N ARG A 168 -9.27 -20.00 3.50
CA ARG A 168 -10.66 -20.45 3.67
C ARG A 168 -10.74 -21.79 4.38
N LYS A 169 -9.86 -22.73 4.03
CA LYS A 169 -9.79 -24.03 4.69
C LYS A 169 -9.47 -23.87 6.18
N ILE A 170 -8.41 -23.14 6.54
CA ILE A 170 -7.98 -22.98 7.93
C ILE A 170 -9.07 -22.29 8.76
N LEU A 171 -9.59 -21.16 8.29
CA LEU A 171 -10.63 -20.42 9.02
C LEU A 171 -11.93 -21.23 9.11
N GLY A 172 -12.31 -21.94 8.04
CA GLY A 172 -13.47 -22.83 8.04
C GLY A 172 -13.31 -24.00 9.02
N ASP A 173 -12.12 -24.58 9.14
CA ASP A 173 -11.86 -25.66 10.09
C ASP A 173 -11.93 -25.16 11.54
N PHE A 174 -11.52 -23.92 11.84
CA PHE A 174 -11.78 -23.28 13.13
C PHE A 174 -13.29 -23.08 13.38
N LYS A 175 -14.04 -22.56 12.39
CA LYS A 175 -15.48 -22.38 12.55
C LYS A 175 -16.23 -23.69 12.77
N LYS A 176 -15.86 -24.79 12.11
CA LYS A 176 -16.42 -26.13 12.36
C LYS A 176 -16.20 -26.62 13.79
N GLN A 177 -15.13 -26.17 14.44
CA GLN A 177 -14.83 -26.46 15.85
C GLN A 177 -15.59 -25.52 16.82
N GLY A 178 -16.49 -24.66 16.32
CA GLY A 178 -17.20 -23.66 17.11
C GLY A 178 -16.31 -22.51 17.59
N LYS A 179 -15.15 -22.31 16.96
CA LYS A 179 -14.18 -21.27 17.37
C LYS A 179 -14.61 -19.90 16.87
N LYS A 180 -14.39 -18.89 17.72
CA LYS A 180 -14.67 -17.48 17.40
C LYS A 180 -13.42 -16.83 16.80
N ILE A 181 -13.59 -16.09 15.71
CA ILE A 181 -12.50 -15.52 14.91
C ILE A 181 -12.73 -14.02 14.76
N ALA A 182 -11.75 -13.21 15.18
CA ALA A 182 -11.74 -11.78 14.92
C ALA A 182 -10.67 -11.41 13.89
N GLY A 183 -10.99 -10.49 12.98
CA GLY A 183 -9.99 -9.89 12.10
C GLY A 183 -9.27 -8.73 12.80
N TYR A 184 -7.94 -8.69 12.76
CA TYR A 184 -7.15 -7.60 13.32
C TYR A 184 -6.72 -6.62 12.23
N GLY A 185 -7.32 -5.43 12.23
CA GLY A 185 -7.14 -4.36 11.25
C GLY A 185 -8.30 -4.29 10.25
N ALA A 186 -8.92 -3.12 10.11
CA ALA A 186 -10.00 -2.86 9.16
C ALA A 186 -9.54 -1.84 8.10
N SER A 187 -8.37 -2.06 7.49
CA SER A 187 -7.80 -1.19 6.45
C SER A 187 -8.43 -1.44 5.07
N ALA A 188 -8.25 -0.52 4.13
CA ALA A 188 -8.69 -0.71 2.73
C ALA A 188 -8.10 -2.00 2.13
N ARG A 189 -6.80 -2.24 2.37
CA ARG A 189 -6.08 -3.46 1.99
C ARG A 189 -6.67 -4.72 2.62
N GLY A 190 -6.89 -4.69 3.94
CA GLY A 190 -7.55 -5.80 4.64
C GLY A 190 -8.94 -6.08 4.07
N ASN A 191 -9.68 -5.04 3.71
CA ASN A 191 -11.01 -5.17 3.11
C ASN A 191 -10.97 -5.80 1.70
N THR A 192 -9.99 -5.43 0.87
CA THR A 192 -9.76 -6.08 -0.44
C THR A 192 -9.56 -7.57 -0.25
N LEU A 193 -8.71 -7.97 0.70
CA LEU A 193 -8.40 -9.38 0.95
C LEU A 193 -9.66 -10.16 1.38
N VAL A 194 -10.39 -9.68 2.40
CA VAL A 194 -11.58 -10.40 2.87
C VAL A 194 -12.68 -10.45 1.80
N THR A 195 -12.86 -9.36 1.05
CA THR A 195 -13.85 -9.30 -0.03
C THR A 195 -13.49 -10.29 -1.15
N TYR A 196 -12.25 -10.25 -1.61
CA TYR A 196 -11.77 -11.10 -2.70
C TYR A 196 -11.87 -12.59 -2.37
N TYR A 197 -11.56 -12.97 -1.13
CA TYR A 197 -11.66 -14.36 -0.68
C TYR A 197 -13.03 -14.77 -0.16
N GLY A 198 -14.00 -13.87 -0.07
CA GLY A 198 -15.35 -14.15 0.45
C GLY A 198 -15.39 -14.44 1.94
N LEU A 199 -14.51 -13.84 2.73
CA LEU A 199 -14.37 -14.06 4.18
C LEU A 199 -15.33 -13.15 4.97
N GLY A 200 -16.64 -13.37 4.77
CA GLY A 200 -17.72 -12.62 5.43
C GLY A 200 -17.94 -13.01 6.89
N THR A 201 -19.11 -12.65 7.44
CA THR A 201 -19.50 -12.92 8.83
C THR A 201 -19.55 -14.42 9.19
N ASP A 202 -19.67 -15.29 8.19
CA ASP A 202 -19.60 -16.74 8.38
C ASP A 202 -18.18 -17.21 8.75
N TYR A 203 -17.15 -16.41 8.45
CA TYR A 203 -15.76 -16.64 8.84
C TYR A 203 -15.30 -15.73 9.97
N LEU A 204 -15.61 -14.43 9.89
CA LEU A 204 -15.09 -13.41 10.80
C LEU A 204 -16.24 -12.82 11.63
N ASP A 205 -16.24 -13.07 12.93
CA ASP A 205 -17.29 -12.61 13.84
C ASP A 205 -17.31 -11.08 13.98
N PHE A 206 -16.12 -10.47 13.95
CA PHE A 206 -15.93 -9.02 13.95
C PHE A 206 -14.52 -8.66 13.49
N LEU A 207 -14.30 -7.39 13.15
CA LEU A 207 -12.98 -6.80 12.98
C LEU A 207 -12.65 -5.92 14.19
N VAL A 208 -11.37 -5.76 14.51
CA VAL A 208 -10.88 -4.73 15.42
C VAL A 208 -9.94 -3.76 14.70
N ASP A 209 -9.95 -2.49 15.10
CA ASP A 209 -9.05 -1.48 14.55
C ASP A 209 -8.70 -0.43 15.61
N LYS A 210 -7.49 0.16 15.54
CA LYS A 210 -7.08 1.24 16.46
C LYS A 210 -7.77 2.56 16.14
N ASN A 211 -8.26 2.77 14.92
CA ASN A 211 -8.85 4.03 14.49
C ASN A 211 -10.29 4.17 15.03
N PRO A 212 -10.56 5.12 15.96
CA PRO A 212 -11.88 5.28 16.56
C PRO A 212 -12.96 5.69 15.56
N LEU A 213 -12.58 6.29 14.41
CA LEU A 213 -13.53 6.66 13.36
C LEU A 213 -14.19 5.46 12.69
N LYS A 214 -13.66 4.25 12.89
CA LYS A 214 -14.22 3.03 12.31
C LYS A 214 -15.11 2.26 13.28
N HIS A 215 -15.06 2.55 14.58
CA HIS A 215 -15.76 1.76 15.59
C HIS A 215 -17.28 1.92 15.46
N GLY A 216 -18.01 0.82 15.61
CA GLY A 216 -19.47 0.79 15.44
C GLY A 216 -19.92 0.81 13.97
N LEU A 217 -18.99 0.90 13.02
CA LEU A 217 -19.26 0.75 11.59
C LEU A 217 -19.06 -0.70 11.15
N TYR A 218 -19.19 -0.94 9.85
CA TYR A 218 -19.06 -2.25 9.23
C TYR A 218 -18.04 -2.21 8.09
N SER A 219 -17.40 -3.34 7.82
CA SER A 219 -16.53 -3.49 6.66
C SER A 219 -17.35 -3.29 5.36
N PRO A 220 -16.79 -2.60 4.35
CA PRO A 220 -17.44 -2.48 3.05
C PRO A 220 -17.73 -3.85 2.43
N ASN A 221 -18.85 -3.96 1.71
CA ASN A 221 -19.40 -5.17 1.06
C ASN A 221 -19.84 -6.27 2.03
N LEU A 222 -18.93 -6.80 2.86
CA LEU A 222 -19.19 -7.98 3.69
C LEU A 222 -19.88 -7.70 5.03
N ARG A 223 -20.03 -6.41 5.39
CA ARG A 223 -20.74 -5.95 6.58
C ARG A 223 -20.27 -6.62 7.89
N ILE A 224 -18.96 -6.82 8.03
CA ILE A 224 -18.38 -7.36 9.26
C ILE A 224 -18.28 -6.22 10.28
N PRO A 225 -18.83 -6.36 11.50
CA PRO A 225 -18.83 -5.27 12.47
C PRO A 225 -17.40 -4.90 12.92
N ILE A 226 -17.11 -3.61 13.03
CA ILE A 226 -15.80 -3.10 13.44
C ILE A 226 -15.87 -2.59 14.89
N LYS A 227 -14.98 -3.13 15.74
CA LYS A 227 -14.91 -2.87 17.18
C LYS A 227 -13.57 -2.22 17.57
N PRO A 228 -13.50 -1.60 18.77
CA PRO A 228 -12.23 -1.27 19.40
C PRO A 228 -11.37 -2.52 19.68
N VAL A 229 -10.05 -2.36 19.79
CA VAL A 229 -9.10 -3.47 20.03
C VAL A 229 -9.38 -4.15 21.37
N GLU A 230 -9.85 -3.39 22.35
CA GLU A 230 -10.28 -3.85 23.67
C GLU A 230 -11.38 -4.93 23.61
N ALA A 231 -12.11 -5.00 22.50
CA ALA A 231 -13.09 -6.06 22.28
C ALA A 231 -12.46 -7.47 22.25
N ILE A 232 -11.15 -7.60 21.97
CA ILE A 232 -10.45 -8.88 22.06
C ILE A 232 -10.56 -9.49 23.46
N GLU A 233 -10.52 -8.68 24.52
CA GLU A 233 -10.57 -9.15 25.90
C GLU A 233 -12.00 -9.46 26.37
N THR A 234 -12.98 -8.70 25.90
CA THR A 234 -14.38 -8.90 26.27
C THR A 234 -15.06 -9.99 25.45
N GLU A 235 -14.81 -10.03 24.15
CA GLU A 235 -15.42 -10.98 23.22
C GLU A 235 -14.70 -12.33 23.17
N LYS A 236 -13.47 -12.38 23.68
CA LYS A 236 -12.60 -13.57 23.78
C LYS A 236 -12.61 -14.43 22.50
N PRO A 237 -12.19 -13.91 21.33
CA PRO A 237 -11.99 -14.75 20.16
C PRO A 237 -10.91 -15.81 20.45
N ASP A 238 -11.02 -16.97 19.81
CA ASP A 238 -9.99 -18.01 19.83
C ASP A 238 -8.89 -17.74 18.80
N VAL A 239 -9.24 -17.02 17.72
CA VAL A 239 -8.35 -16.78 16.58
C VAL A 239 -8.34 -15.29 16.21
N LEU A 240 -7.15 -14.74 16.00
CA LEU A 240 -6.93 -13.42 15.41
C LEU A 240 -6.41 -13.57 13.98
N PHE A 241 -7.25 -13.25 13.00
CA PHE A 241 -6.88 -13.17 11.59
C PHE A 241 -6.25 -11.80 11.31
N VAL A 242 -4.92 -11.73 11.22
CA VAL A 242 -4.15 -10.48 11.20
C VAL A 242 -4.12 -9.87 9.80
N LEU A 243 -5.13 -9.06 9.49
CA LEU A 243 -5.22 -8.31 8.22
C LEU A 243 -4.18 -7.19 8.13
N ALA A 244 -3.78 -6.62 9.27
CA ALA A 244 -2.66 -5.68 9.39
C ALA A 244 -1.30 -6.42 9.47
N TRP A 245 -1.09 -7.40 8.59
CA TRP A 245 0.04 -8.35 8.62
C TRP A 245 1.42 -7.68 8.55
N ASN A 246 1.52 -6.50 7.95
CA ASN A 246 2.78 -5.75 7.88
C ASN A 246 3.24 -5.23 9.26
N PHE A 247 2.39 -5.32 10.29
CA PHE A 247 2.71 -5.03 11.68
C PHE A 247 2.59 -6.29 12.57
N PHE A 248 2.69 -7.49 11.98
CA PHE A 248 2.42 -8.75 12.68
C PHE A 248 3.21 -8.89 13.98
N ASP A 249 4.53 -8.64 13.97
CA ASP A 249 5.36 -8.81 15.16
C ASP A 249 5.01 -7.78 16.25
N GLU A 250 4.71 -6.53 15.88
CA GLU A 250 4.23 -5.51 16.81
C GLU A 250 2.88 -5.91 17.42
N ILE A 251 1.94 -6.38 16.60
CA ILE A 251 0.62 -6.81 17.03
C ILE A 251 0.74 -8.02 17.95
N LYS A 252 1.55 -9.02 17.57
CA LYS A 252 1.79 -10.21 18.39
C LYS A 252 2.31 -9.82 19.78
N ASN A 253 3.30 -8.93 19.84
CA ASN A 253 3.86 -8.44 21.10
C ASN A 253 2.84 -7.66 21.95
N GLN A 254 1.97 -6.86 21.31
CA GLN A 254 0.91 -6.11 21.99
C GLN A 254 -0.20 -7.02 22.53
N GLN A 255 -0.40 -8.19 21.93
CA GLN A 255 -1.50 -9.11 22.23
C GLN A 255 -1.00 -10.35 22.98
N GLN A 256 -0.03 -10.18 23.89
CA GLN A 256 0.52 -11.30 24.67
C GLN A 256 -0.52 -11.98 25.56
N ALA A 257 -1.43 -11.22 26.19
CA ALA A 257 -2.53 -11.78 26.98
C ALA A 257 -3.48 -12.67 26.15
N PHE A 258 -3.58 -12.45 24.83
CA PHE A 258 -4.30 -13.32 23.91
C PHE A 258 -3.57 -14.63 23.66
N LEU A 259 -2.24 -14.60 23.52
CA LEU A 259 -1.42 -15.81 23.43
C LEU A 259 -1.44 -16.62 24.73
N ASP A 260 -1.29 -15.95 25.88
CA ASP A 260 -1.19 -16.60 27.19
C ASP A 260 -2.44 -17.43 27.53
N ARG A 261 -3.60 -17.06 26.95
CA ARG A 261 -4.85 -17.82 27.07
C ARG A 261 -5.08 -18.86 25.96
N GLY A 262 -4.06 -19.15 25.15
CA GLY A 262 -4.10 -20.15 24.07
C GLY A 262 -4.69 -19.64 22.75
N GLY A 263 -4.75 -18.33 22.56
CA GLY A 263 -5.21 -17.72 21.31
C GLY A 263 -4.26 -17.98 20.15
N LYS A 264 -4.80 -18.09 18.93
CA LYS A 264 -4.01 -18.34 17.71
C LYS A 264 -4.05 -17.16 16.76
N PHE A 265 -2.91 -16.76 16.23
CA PHE A 265 -2.83 -15.84 15.11
C PHE A 265 -2.83 -16.57 13.78
N VAL A 266 -3.49 -15.98 12.79
CA VAL A 266 -3.40 -16.37 11.38
C VAL A 266 -3.04 -15.12 10.58
N ALA A 267 -1.84 -15.08 10.00
CA ALA A 267 -1.43 -13.99 9.10
C ALA A 267 -1.51 -14.50 7.64
N PRO A 268 -2.25 -13.80 6.75
CA PRO A 268 -2.51 -14.30 5.40
C PRO A 268 -1.34 -14.15 4.43
N LEU A 269 -0.49 -13.14 4.65
CA LEU A 269 0.52 -12.69 3.70
C LEU A 269 1.84 -12.35 4.41
N PRO A 270 3.00 -12.38 3.71
CA PRO A 270 3.17 -12.77 2.30
C PRO A 270 3.06 -14.29 2.06
N THR A 271 3.23 -15.05 3.13
CA THR A 271 2.94 -16.48 3.22
C THR A 271 2.01 -16.70 4.39
N LEU A 272 1.15 -17.71 4.29
CA LEU A 272 0.22 -18.05 5.36
C LEU A 272 1.00 -18.53 6.59
N ARG A 273 0.78 -17.88 7.74
CA ARG A 273 1.40 -18.24 9.01
C ARG A 273 0.33 -18.46 10.06
N VAL A 274 0.44 -19.57 10.79
CA VAL A 274 -0.37 -19.85 11.98
C VAL A 274 0.57 -19.91 13.17
N VAL A 275 0.30 -19.11 14.19
CA VAL A 275 1.11 -19.01 15.42
C VAL A 275 0.18 -19.15 16.61
N GLY A 276 0.56 -19.96 17.59
CA GLY A 276 -0.17 -20.14 18.85
C GLY A 276 0.73 -20.73 19.91
#